data_AF-A0A3B9LE88-F1
#
_entry.id   AF-A0A3B9LE88-F1
#
_cell.length_a   1.000
_cell.length_b   1.000
_cell.length_c   1.000
_cell.angle_alpha   90.00
_cell.angle_beta   90.00
_cell.angle_gamma   90.00
#
_symmetry.space_group_name_H-M   'P 1'
#
loop_
_entity.id
_entity.type
_entity.pdbx_description
1 polymer ?
#
loop_
_entity_poly.entity_id
_entity_poly.type
_entity_poly.pdbx_seq_one_letter_code
_entity_poly.pdbx_strand_id
1 'polypeptide(L)' 'FGTRPSAETVRRSEELRLRRDRVARELELEPTFIAPRATLEAIAADHTRAANLLVPWQRAALGL' A
#
# COMPACT_ATOMS: atom_id res chain seq x y z
N PHE A 1 16.98 -15.11 3.32
CA PHE A 1 17.69 -13.96 2.72
C PHE A 1 16.82 -12.73 2.84
N GLY A 2 17.08 -11.87 3.83
CA GLY A 2 16.40 -10.58 3.95
C GLY A 2 17.03 -9.60 2.98
N THR A 3 16.50 -9.52 1.76
CA THR A 3 16.89 -8.44 0.83
C THR A 3 16.53 -7.13 1.50
N ARG A 4 17.56 -6.34 1.84
CA ARG A 4 17.39 -4.96 2.30
C ARG A 4 16.45 -4.28 1.30
N PRO A 5 15.27 -3.76 1.71
CA PRO A 5 14.40 -3.07 0.78
C PRO A 5 15.23 -1.96 0.15
N SER A 6 15.28 -1.95 -1.19
CA SER A 6 16.03 -0.92 -1.92
C SER A 6 15.43 0.43 -1.56
N ALA A 7 16.22 1.51 -1.64
CA ALA A 7 15.72 2.86 -1.37
C ALA A 7 14.46 3.19 -2.20
N GLU A 8 14.35 2.61 -3.40
CA GLU A 8 13.14 2.70 -4.24
C GLU A 8 11.92 2.00 -3.60
N THR A 9 12.07 0.80 -3.04
CA THR A 9 11.01 0.07 -2.35
C THR A 9 10.51 0.84 -1.12
N VAL A 10 11.43 1.43 -0.35
CA VAL A 10 11.07 2.26 0.83
C VAL A 10 10.32 3.51 0.40
N ARG A 11 10.76 4.16 -0.69
CA ARG A 11 10.08 5.34 -1.22
C ARG A 11 8.67 4.99 -1.72
N ARG A 12 8.51 3.90 -2.47
CA ARG A 12 7.20 3.43 -2.94
C ARG A 12 6.27 3.05 -1.80
N SER A 13 6.77 2.37 -0.76
CA SER A 13 5.94 1.99 0.39
C SER A 13 5.43 3.22 1.15
N GLU A 14 6.28 4.25 1.33
CA GLU A 14 5.86 5.53 1.92
C GLU A 14 4.83 6.27 1.05
N GLU A 15 5.01 6.32 -0.28
CA GLU A 15 4.02 6.94 -1.18
C GLU A 15 2.65 6.27 -1.09
N LEU A 16 2.63 4.92 -1.07
CA LEU A 16 1.39 4.17 -0.88
C LEU A 16 0.79 4.42 0.51
N ARG A 17 1.62 4.55 1.54
CA ARG A 17 1.18 4.83 2.91
C ARG A 17 0.54 6.20 3.04
N LEU A 18 1.10 7.23 2.38
CA LEU A 18 0.54 8.58 2.32
C LEU A 18 -0.80 8.62 1.58
N ARG A 19 -0.90 7.93 0.43
CA ARG A 19 -2.16 7.83 -0.32
C ARG A 19 -3.25 7.14 0.51
N ARG A 20 -2.90 6.01 1.12
CA ARG A 20 -3.79 5.28 2.02
C ARG A 20 -4.27 6.16 3.16
N ASP A 21 -3.37 6.86 3.84
CA ASP A 21 -3.73 7.71 4.98
C ASP A 21 -4.66 8.84 4.56
N ARG A 22 -4.37 9.47 3.41
CA ARG A 22 -5.24 10.48 2.83
C ARG A 22 -6.64 9.93 2.56
N VAL A 23 -6.77 8.81 1.86
CA VAL A 23 -8.08 8.22 1.55
C VAL A 23 -8.78 7.71 2.81
N ALA A 24 -8.04 7.17 3.78
CA ALA A 24 -8.57 6.78 5.09
C ALA A 24 -9.23 7.96 5.79
N ARG A 25 -8.59 9.14 5.77
CA ARG A 25 -9.16 10.38 6.31
C ARG A 25 -10.36 10.86 5.52
N GLU A 26 -10.33 10.79 4.19
CA GLU A 26 -11.45 11.19 3.33
C GLU A 26 -12.68 10.29 3.50
N LEU A 27 -12.47 9.00 3.79
CA LEU A 27 -13.53 8.02 4.02
C LEU A 27 -13.90 7.84 5.50
N GLU A 28 -13.23 8.55 6.41
CA GLU A 28 -13.35 8.38 7.86
C GLU A 28 -13.17 6.92 8.31
N LEU A 29 -12.29 6.20 7.61
CA LEU A 29 -11.97 4.80 7.84
C LEU A 29 -10.61 4.66 8.51
N GLU A 30 -10.46 3.57 9.25
CA GLU A 30 -9.16 3.15 9.74
C GLU A 30 -8.25 2.78 8.55
N PRO A 31 -7.03 3.34 8.44
CA PRO A 31 -6.13 3.08 7.32
C PRO A 31 -5.76 1.59 7.19
N THR A 32 -5.79 0.85 8.30
CA THR A 32 -5.57 -0.60 8.34
C THR A 32 -6.63 -1.37 7.54
N PHE A 33 -7.86 -0.86 7.43
CA PHE A 33 -8.93 -1.44 6.62
C PHE A 33 -8.73 -1.25 5.12
N ILE A 34 -8.04 -0.18 4.71
CA ILE A 34 -7.68 0.02 3.31
C ILE A 34 -6.54 -0.92 2.95
N ALA A 35 -5.43 -0.83 3.68
CA ALA A 35 -4.29 -1.73 3.50
C ALA A 35 -3.38 -1.72 4.75
N PRO A 36 -3.08 -2.90 5.33
CA PRO A 36 -2.11 -2.99 6.40
C PRO A 36 -0.70 -2.70 5.88
N ARG A 37 0.19 -2.27 6.77
CA ARG A 37 1.57 -1.87 6.42
C ARG A 37 2.33 -2.99 5.69
N ALA A 38 2.16 -4.23 6.13
CA ALA A 38 2.76 -5.40 5.47
C ALA A 38 2.30 -5.57 4.01
N THR A 39 1.05 -5.25 3.70
CA THR A 39 0.53 -5.28 2.31
C THR A 39 1.15 -4.16 1.46
N LEU A 40 1.28 -2.94 2.01
CA LEU A 40 1.96 -1.84 1.32
C LEU A 40 3.42 -2.19 1.01
N GLU A 41 4.12 -2.81 1.96
CA GLU A 41 5.49 -3.28 1.78
C GLU A 41 5.59 -4.40 0.73
N ALA A 42 4.65 -5.35 0.74
CA ALA A 42 4.58 -6.41 -0.26
C ALA A 42 4.29 -5.87 -1.67
N ILE A 43 3.42 -4.87 -1.80
CA ILE A 43 3.11 -4.20 -3.08
C ILE A 43 4.29 -3.34 -3.55
N ALA A 44 4.96 -2.65 -2.63
CA ALA A 44 6.15 -1.86 -2.95
C ALA A 44 7.31 -2.74 -3.43
N ALA A 45 7.43 -3.96 -2.87
CA ALA A 45 8.39 -4.97 -3.34
C ALA A 45 7.96 -5.61 -4.67
N ASP A 46 6.66 -5.85 -4.86
CA ASP A 46 6.09 -6.45 -6.06
C ASP A 46 4.68 -5.92 -6.34
N HIS A 47 4.60 -5.02 -7.33
CA HIS A 47 3.37 -4.33 -7.69
C HIS A 47 2.29 -5.27 -8.25
N THR A 48 2.67 -6.44 -8.77
CA THR A 48 1.72 -7.43 -9.29
C THR A 48 0.88 -8.05 -8.18
N ARG A 49 1.40 -8.06 -6.95
CA ARG A 49 0.70 -8.60 -5.78
C ARG A 49 -0.48 -7.73 -5.35
N ALA A 50 -0.56 -6.47 -5.79
CA ALA A 50 -1.68 -5.59 -5.47
C ALA A 50 -3.03 -6.18 -5.90
N ALA A 51 -3.11 -6.80 -7.08
CA ALA A 51 -4.33 -7.40 -7.59
C ALA A 51 -4.80 -8.63 -6.77
N ASN A 52 -3.84 -9.35 -6.16
CA ASN A 52 -4.12 -10.55 -5.37
C ASN A 52 -4.33 -10.24 -3.88
N LEU A 53 -3.75 -9.16 -3.36
CA LEU A 53 -3.79 -8.79 -1.95
C LEU A 53 -4.90 -7.79 -1.61
N LEU A 54 -5.40 -7.04 -2.60
CA LEU A 54 -6.37 -5.97 -2.39
C LEU A 54 -7.59 -6.12 -3.30
N VAL A 55 -8.75 -5.84 -2.72
CA VAL A 55 -10.01 -5.78 -3.48
C VAL A 55 -10.07 -4.52 -4.35
N PRO A 56 -10.93 -4.47 -5.38
CA PRO A 56 -10.93 -3.40 -6.37
C PRO A 56 -11.01 -1.98 -5.79
N TRP A 57 -11.84 -1.78 -4.76
CA TRP A 57 -12.00 -0.46 -4.15
C TRP A 57 -10.76 -0.03 -3.33
N GLN A 58 -10.04 -0.96 -2.70
CA GLN A 58 -8.78 -0.68 -1.99
C GLN A 58 -7.67 -0.30 -2.97
N ARG A 59 -7.63 -0.94 -4.15
CA ARG A 59 -6.71 -0.58 -5.22
C ARG A 59 -6.99 0.81 -5.76
N ALA A 60 -8.26 1.12 -6.04
CA ALA A 60 -8.68 2.45 -6.43
C ALA A 60 -8.29 3.52 -5.38
N ALA A 61 -8.45 3.22 -4.08
CA ALA A 61 -8.01 4.11 -3.00
C ALA A 61 -6.49 4.38 -2.97
N LEU A 62 -5.67 3.43 -3.42
CA LEU A 62 -4.22 3.59 -3.51
C LEU A 62 -3.74 4.13 -4.87
N GLY A 63 -4.65 4.29 -5.83
CA GLY A 63 -4.35 4.64 -7.22
C GLY A 63 -3.62 3.53 -7.97
N LEU A 64 -4.01 2.27 -7.70
CA LEU A 64 -3.48 1.03 -8.28
C LEU A 64 -4.50 0.34 -9.20
#